data_AF-A0A533Z9P5-F1
#
_entry.id   AF-A0A533Z9P5-F1
#
_cell.length_a   1.000
_cell.length_b   1.000
_cell.length_c   1.000
_cell.angle_alpha   90.00
_cell.angle_beta   90.00
_cell.angle_gamma   90.00
#
_symmetry.space_group_name_H-M   'P 1'
#
loop_
_entity.id
_entity.type
_entity.pdbx_description
1 polymer ?
#
loop_
_entity_poly.entity_id
_entity_poly.type
_entity_poly.pdbx_seq_one_letter_code
_entity_poly.pdbx_strand_id
1 'polypeptide(L)'
;MTGGIAFLSLAIISTGSTAPGNYNVNVTATSGTVSHFVFVSITVTDPSVGGTTIAVDKLRLLLPYLTLLTPITAFIGLLVGFARKKEATRQQQENTWSEQACQ
;
A
#
# COMPACT_ATOMS: atom_id res chain seq x y z
N MET A 1 -22.40 20.54 -53.07
CA MET A 1 -21.53 19.64 -52.28
C MET A 1 -22.26 19.35 -50.98
N THR A 2 -22.94 18.22 -50.89
CA THR A 2 -23.82 17.90 -49.76
C THR A 2 -22.98 17.16 -48.72
N GLY A 3 -22.54 17.86 -47.67
CA GLY A 3 -21.89 17.24 -46.53
C GLY A 3 -22.94 16.53 -45.68
N GLY A 4 -23.07 15.21 -45.82
CA GLY A 4 -23.89 14.39 -44.93
C GLY A 4 -23.19 14.14 -43.60
N ILE A 5 -23.95 14.01 -42.52
CA ILE A 5 -23.46 13.49 -41.23
C ILE A 5 -23.78 12.00 -41.13
N ALA A 6 -22.84 11.21 -40.65
CA ALA A 6 -23.01 9.78 -40.40
C ALA A 6 -22.66 9.46 -38.95
N PHE A 7 -23.48 8.63 -38.31
CA PHE A 7 -23.26 8.17 -36.94
C PHE A 7 -22.85 6.68 -36.97
N LEU A 8 -21.78 6.34 -36.26
CA LEU A 8 -21.30 4.97 -36.08
C LEU A 8 -21.28 4.64 -34.58
N SER A 9 -21.89 3.52 -34.19
CA SER A 9 -21.81 3.00 -32.82
C SER A 9 -20.77 1.88 -32.76
N LEU A 10 -19.73 2.05 -31.94
CA LEU A 10 -18.68 1.06 -31.72
C LEU A 10 -18.84 0.44 -30.32
N ALA A 11 -19.06 -0.87 -30.27
CA ALA A 11 -19.07 -1.63 -29.02
C ALA A 11 -17.75 -2.36 -28.83
N ILE A 12 -17.10 -2.17 -27.68
CA ILE A 12 -15.87 -2.86 -27.30
C ILE A 12 -16.22 -3.91 -26.24
N ILE A 13 -15.96 -5.18 -26.53
CA ILE A 13 -16.21 -6.30 -25.62
C ILE A 13 -14.87 -6.97 -25.32
N SER A 14 -14.45 -6.92 -24.05
CA SER A 14 -13.30 -7.68 -23.56
C SER A 14 -13.76 -8.92 -22.82
N THR A 15 -13.11 -10.06 -23.04
CA THR A 15 -13.29 -11.27 -22.22
C THR A 15 -12.34 -11.26 -21.02
N GLY A 16 -12.63 -12.05 -19.98
CA GLY A 16 -11.73 -12.22 -18.83
C GLY A 16 -10.36 -12.84 -19.17
N SER A 17 -10.16 -13.32 -20.40
CA SER A 17 -8.89 -13.79 -20.94
C SER A 17 -8.11 -12.72 -21.71
N THR A 18 -8.65 -11.51 -21.85
CA THR A 18 -7.96 -10.42 -22.53
C THR A 18 -6.76 -10.02 -21.69
N ALA A 19 -5.56 -10.11 -22.29
CA ALA A 19 -4.34 -9.73 -21.59
C ALA A 19 -4.40 -8.24 -21.19
N PRO A 20 -3.90 -7.89 -20.00
CA PRO A 20 -3.74 -6.49 -19.60
C PRO A 20 -2.81 -5.77 -20.56
N GLY A 21 -3.15 -4.54 -20.92
CA GLY A 21 -2.34 -3.75 -21.83
C GLY A 21 -3.11 -2.63 -22.52
N ASN A 22 -2.37 -1.84 -23.30
CA ASN A 22 -2.96 -0.80 -24.13
C ASN A 22 -3.21 -1.31 -25.54
N TYR A 23 -4.43 -1.10 -26.02
CA TYR A 23 -4.89 -1.46 -27.35
C TYR A 23 -5.27 -0.18 -28.09
N ASN A 24 -4.67 0.04 -29.26
CA ASN A 24 -5.01 1.16 -30.12
C ASN A 24 -5.89 0.67 -31.27
N VAL A 25 -7.11 1.19 -31.34
CA VAL A 25 -8.04 0.91 -32.43
C VAL A 25 -8.07 2.09 -33.38
N ASN A 26 -7.74 1.85 -34.65
CA ASN A 26 -7.86 2.82 -35.71
C ASN A 26 -9.23 2.67 -36.38
N VAL A 27 -10.09 3.67 -36.24
CA VAL A 27 -11.42 3.69 -36.86
C VAL A 27 -11.36 4.61 -38.07
N THR A 28 -11.62 4.07 -39.26
CA THR A 28 -11.66 4.83 -40.52
C THR A 28 -13.11 4.95 -40.99
N ALA A 29 -13.59 6.18 -41.12
CA ALA A 29 -14.90 6.50 -41.71
C ALA A 29 -14.67 7.11 -43.10
N THR A 30 -15.36 6.60 -44.12
CA THR A 30 -15.24 7.11 -45.50
C THR A 30 -16.61 7.57 -45.99
N SER A 31 -16.66 8.77 -46.57
CA SER A 31 -17.84 9.35 -47.23
C SER A 31 -17.42 9.81 -48.63
N GLY A 32 -17.70 8.99 -49.64
CA GLY A 32 -17.25 9.25 -51.02
C GLY A 32 -15.73 9.27 -51.14
N THR A 33 -15.15 10.41 -51.50
CA THR A 33 -13.69 10.63 -51.60
C THR A 33 -13.05 11.15 -50.31
N VAL A 34 -13.84 11.43 -49.27
CA VAL A 34 -13.36 11.97 -48.00
C VAL A 34 -13.25 10.84 -46.98
N SER A 35 -12.06 10.66 -46.40
CA SER A 35 -11.81 9.71 -45.32
C SER A 35 -11.41 10.46 -44.04
N HIS A 36 -12.05 10.12 -42.93
CA HIS A 36 -11.71 10.55 -41.59
C HIS A 36 -11.21 9.35 -40.78
N PHE A 37 -10.20 9.57 -39.94
CA PHE A 37 -9.70 8.53 -39.04
C PHE A 37 -9.70 9.05 -37.59
N VAL A 38 -9.96 8.14 -36.65
CA VAL A 38 -9.87 8.42 -35.21
C VAL A 38 -9.17 7.27 -34.51
N PHE A 39 -8.29 7.60 -33.58
CA PHE A 39 -7.61 6.64 -32.72
C PHE A 39 -8.37 6.52 -31.40
N VAL A 40 -8.73 5.30 -31.04
CA VAL A 40 -9.34 4.96 -29.75
C VAL A 40 -8.31 4.17 -28.95
N SER A 41 -7.84 4.74 -27.84
CA SER A 41 -6.95 4.08 -26.89
C SER A 41 -7.77 3.36 -25.82
N ILE A 42 -7.61 2.05 -25.72
CA ILE A 42 -8.31 1.21 -24.75
C ILE A 42 -7.26 0.65 -23.79
N THR A 43 -7.48 0.82 -22.49
CA THR A 43 -6.62 0.25 -21.45
C THR A 43 -7.35 -0.90 -20.79
N VAL A 44 -6.85 -2.12 -21.00
CA VAL A 44 -7.33 -3.32 -20.32
C VAL A 44 -6.53 -3.49 -19.04
N THR A 45 -7.20 -3.37 -17.90
CA THR A 45 -6.61 -3.60 -16.59
C THR A 45 -6.92 -5.02 -16.13
N ASP A 46 -5.97 -5.65 -15.44
CA ASP A 46 -6.24 -6.91 -14.74
C ASP A 46 -7.46 -6.76 -13.82
N PRO A 47 -8.42 -7.70 -13.86
CA PRO A 47 -9.37 -7.80 -12.77
C PRO A 47 -8.56 -8.14 -11.52
N SER A 48 -8.42 -7.18 -10.61
CA SER A 48 -7.81 -7.39 -9.30
C SER A 48 -8.59 -8.51 -8.60
N VAL A 49 -8.14 -9.75 -8.75
CA VAL A 49 -8.68 -10.90 -8.01
C VAL A 49 -8.50 -10.57 -6.53
N GLY A 50 -9.57 -10.71 -5.75
CA GLY A 50 -9.71 -10.20 -4.38
C GLY A 50 -8.78 -10.79 -3.31
N GLY A 51 -7.48 -10.86 -3.57
CA GLY A 51 -6.45 -10.75 -2.55
C GLY A 51 -6.21 -9.27 -2.30
N THR A 52 -6.11 -8.86 -1.04
CA THR A 52 -5.70 -7.50 -0.71
C THR A 52 -4.30 -7.28 -1.32
N THR A 53 -4.23 -6.57 -2.44
CA THR A 53 -2.98 -6.17 -3.07
C THR A 53 -2.44 -5.02 -2.24
N ILE A 54 -1.77 -5.34 -1.14
CA ILE A 54 -0.97 -4.31 -0.49
C ILE A 54 0.15 -4.00 -1.46
N ALA A 55 0.02 -2.87 -2.17
CA ALA A 55 1.03 -2.35 -3.06
C ALA A 55 2.38 -2.46 -2.34
N VAL A 56 3.38 -3.05 -3.01
CA VAL A 56 4.73 -3.25 -2.45
C VAL A 56 5.33 -1.94 -1.96
N ASP A 57 4.90 -0.84 -2.58
CA ASP A 57 5.17 0.55 -2.18
C ASP A 57 4.71 0.87 -0.74
N LYS A 58 3.51 0.42 -0.34
CA LYS A 58 3.01 0.57 1.03
C LYS A 58 3.71 -0.35 2.03
N LEU A 59 4.14 -1.55 1.61
CA LEU A 59 4.99 -2.41 2.42
C LEU A 59 6.34 -1.75 2.70
N ARG A 60 6.94 -1.12 1.69
CA ARG A 60 8.20 -0.39 1.82
C ARG A 60 8.09 0.79 2.78
N LEU A 61 6.90 1.36 2.93
CA LEU A 61 6.59 2.41 3.91
C LEU A 61 6.37 1.89 5.34
N LEU A 62 5.98 0.62 5.50
CA LEU A 62 5.84 -0.05 6.79
C LEU A 62 7.16 -0.59 7.34
N LEU A 63 8.11 -0.96 6.49
CA LEU A 63 9.47 -1.36 6.89
C LEU A 63 10.14 -0.37 7.87
N PRO A 64 10.19 0.96 7.60
CA PRO A 64 10.79 1.91 8.53
C PRO A 64 9.99 2.10 9.82
N TYR A 65 8.67 1.87 9.81
CA TYR A 65 7.83 1.97 11.01
C TYR A 65 8.10 0.82 11.99
N LEU A 66 8.32 -0.39 11.49
CA LEU A 66 8.72 -1.54 12.33
C LEU A 66 10.06 -1.30 13.01
N THR A 67 11.03 -0.71 12.30
CA THR A 67 12.34 -0.35 12.89
C THR A 67 12.21 0.75 13.95
N LEU A 68 11.26 1.69 13.81
CA LEU A 68 11.03 2.77 14.77
C LEU A 68 10.40 2.28 16.09
N LEU A 69 9.66 1.17 16.09
CA LEU A 69 9.07 0.62 17.31
C LEU A 69 10.10 -0.09 18.21
N THR A 70 11.18 -0.63 17.64
CA THR A 70 12.23 -1.34 18.39
C THR A 70 12.92 -0.50 19.48
N PRO A 71 13.32 0.77 19.26
CA PRO A 71 13.89 1.58 20.33
C PRO A 71 12.85 1.93 21.40
N ILE A 72 11.57 2.11 21.04
CA ILE A 72 10.50 2.49 21.97
C ILE A 72 10.24 1.35 22.96
N THR A 73 10.12 0.11 22.48
CA THR A 73 9.91 -1.06 23.34
C THR A 73 11.14 -1.36 24.19
N ALA A 74 12.35 -1.18 23.64
CA ALA A 74 13.60 -1.30 24.39
C ALA A 74 13.69 -0.26 25.53
N PHE A 75 13.29 0.99 25.25
CA PHE A 75 13.31 2.05 26.25
C PHE A 75 12.28 1.83 27.36
N ILE A 76 11.07 1.38 27.02
CA ILE A 76 10.06 0.98 28.00
C ILE A 76 10.56 -0.19 28.85
N GLY A 77 11.15 -1.21 28.23
CA GLY A 77 11.75 -2.33 28.94
C GLY A 77 12.88 -1.90 29.89
N LEU A 78 13.71 -0.95 29.46
CA LEU A 78 14.77 -0.36 30.28
C LEU A 78 14.20 0.38 31.50
N LEU A 79 13.18 1.22 31.32
CA LEU A 79 12.52 1.95 32.41
C LEU A 79 11.90 1.00 33.44
N VAL A 80 11.21 -0.04 32.98
CA VAL A 80 10.63 -1.07 33.85
C VAL A 80 11.74 -1.85 34.58
N GLY A 81 12.83 -2.18 33.88
CA GLY A 81 13.99 -2.82 34.49
C GLY A 81 14.63 -1.98 35.59
N PHE A 82 14.79 -0.67 35.38
CA PHE A 82 15.31 0.26 36.39
C PHE A 82 14.36 0.44 37.57
N ALA A 83 13.05 0.48 37.34
CA ALA A 83 12.06 0.54 38.42
C ALA A 83 12.15 -0.70 39.33
N ARG A 84 12.18 -1.89 38.73
CA ARG A 84 12.36 -3.16 39.46
C ARG A 84 13.70 -3.22 40.20
N LYS A 85 14.78 -2.75 39.55
CA LYS A 85 16.12 -2.73 40.18
C LYS A 85 16.17 -1.81 41.40
N LYS A 86 15.47 -0.67 41.34
CA LYS A 86 15.40 0.28 42.46
C LYS A 86 14.65 -0.31 43.66
N GLU A 87 13.61 -1.10 43.42
CA GLU A 87 12.85 -1.79 44.47
C GLU A 87 13.70 -2.86 45.18
N ALA A 88 14.53 -3.60 44.44
CA ALA A 88 15.45 -4.59 45.03
C ALA A 88 16.49 -3.95 45.97
N THR A 89 17.00 -2.76 45.63
CA THR A 89 17.97 -2.05 46.48
C THR A 89 17.34 -1.52 47.77
N ARG A 90 16.05 -1.16 47.75
CA ARG A 90 15.34 -0.71 48.97
C ARG A 90 15.21 -1.82 50.01
N GLN A 91 14.95 -3.05 49.59
CA GLN A 91 14.86 -4.20 50.51
C GLN A 91 16.20 -4.53 51.16
N GLN A 92 17.31 -4.37 50.43
CA GLN A 92 18.66 -4.61 50.95
C GLN A 92 19.18 -3.50 51.88
N GLN A 93 18.55 -2.33 51.88
CA GLN A 93 18.88 -1.31 52.87
C GLN A 93 18.12 -1.57 54.18
N GLU A 94 16.85 -1.95 54.08
CA GLU A 94 15.97 -2.19 55.23
C GLU A 94 16.40 -3.37 56.10
N ASN A 95 16.86 -4.47 55.48
CA ASN A 95 17.40 -5.60 56.24
C ASN A 95 18.72 -5.24 56.97
N THR A 96 19.59 -4.43 56.36
CA THR A 96 20.87 -4.02 56.98
C THR A 96 20.64 -3.09 58.19
N TRP A 97 19.61 -2.23 58.13
CA TRP A 97 19.21 -1.40 59.29
C TRP A 97 18.63 -2.24 60.45
N SER A 98 17.94 -3.35 60.15
CA SER A 98 17.38 -4.22 61.21
C SER A 98 18.44 -5.00 61.99
N GLU A 99 19.55 -5.38 61.35
CA GLU A 99 20.66 -6.06 62.03
C GLU A 99 21.45 -5.14 62.96
N GLN A 100 21.58 -3.85 62.60
CA GLN A 100 22.29 -2.85 63.40
C GLN A 100 21.50 -2.38 64.63
N ALA A 101 20.16 -2.52 64.63
CA ALA A 101 19.31 -2.11 65.75
C ALA A 101 19.20 -3.15 66.88
N CYS A 102 19.75 -4.36 66.68
CA CYS A 102 19.69 -5.47 67.65
C CYS A 102 21.02 -5.70 68.39
N GLN A 103 22.02 -4.85 68.18
CA GLN A 103 23.29 -4.83 68.93
C GLN A 103 23.33 -3.62 69.86
#